data_AF-A0A1D2TT61-F1
#
_entry.id   AF-A0A1D2TT61-F1
#
_cell.length_a   1.000
_cell.length_b   1.000
_cell.length_c   1.000
_cell.angle_alpha   90.00
_cell.angle_beta   90.00
_cell.angle_gamma   90.00
#
_symmetry.space_group_name_H-M   'P 1'
#
loop_
_entity.id
_entity.type
_entity.pdbx_description
1 polymer ?
#
loop_
_entity_poly.entity_id
_entity_poly.type
_entity_poly.pdbx_seq_one_letter_code
_entity_poly.pdbx_strand_id
1 'polypeptide(L)'
;MRRGGVILALTAAAALAACSPKAPAGVDKNILDEAISQAIGDPGTCVLIAQQGQVVYQYGTHMVCGRVLPACEGTATRTLADLVKEAPAAGDPKTASCRSNPERTRIVAWAAGPVAGGDMVYAAVMEGDLVPPGVVIADKLQAAFQRAGLGSN
;
A
#
# COMPACT_ATOMS: atom_id res chain seq x y z
N MET A 1 -62.27 4.75 24.84
CA MET A 1 -61.08 4.94 25.71
C MET A 1 -60.33 3.62 25.80
N ARG A 2 -58.98 3.67 25.76
CA ARG A 2 -57.97 2.56 25.84
C ARG A 2 -57.81 1.76 24.54
N ARG A 3 -56.62 1.44 24.01
CA ARG A 3 -55.17 1.68 24.26
C ARG A 3 -54.53 1.35 22.88
N GLY A 4 -53.71 2.18 22.25
CA GLY A 4 -52.30 2.39 22.58
C GLY A 4 -51.43 1.32 21.91
N GLY A 5 -50.60 1.69 20.93
CA GLY A 5 -49.59 0.78 20.35
C GLY A 5 -49.04 1.21 18.99
N VAL A 6 -48.35 2.34 18.95
CA VAL A 6 -47.47 2.74 17.83
C VAL A 6 -46.30 1.74 17.76
N ILE A 7 -46.14 1.03 16.64
CA ILE A 7 -44.92 0.28 16.35
C ILE A 7 -44.03 1.20 15.51
N LEU A 8 -43.18 1.95 16.20
CA LEU A 8 -42.10 2.73 15.62
C LEU A 8 -40.89 1.80 15.43
N ALA A 9 -40.37 1.80 14.20
CA ALA A 9 -38.96 1.74 13.77
C ALA A 9 -37.93 0.95 14.59
N LEU A 10 -37.04 0.23 13.87
CA LEU A 10 -35.56 0.33 13.91
C LEU A 10 -34.91 -1.02 13.57
N THR A 11 -34.66 -1.28 12.28
CA THR A 11 -33.64 -2.27 11.86
C THR A 11 -33.21 -2.01 10.42
N ALA A 12 -32.24 -1.11 10.22
CA ALA A 12 -31.40 -1.07 9.02
C ALA A 12 -30.21 -0.11 9.22
N ALA A 13 -29.27 -0.49 10.10
CA ALA A 13 -28.00 0.22 10.23
C ALA A 13 -26.87 -0.76 10.54
N ALA A 14 -26.52 -1.62 9.57
CA ALA A 14 -25.33 -2.48 9.65
C ALA A 14 -24.90 -2.94 8.24
N ALA A 15 -24.47 -2.02 7.38
CA ALA A 15 -23.97 -2.38 6.04
C ALA A 15 -22.82 -1.48 5.52
N LEU A 16 -21.95 -0.95 6.39
CA LEU A 16 -20.82 -0.10 5.97
C LEU A 16 -19.41 -0.66 6.25
N ALA A 17 -19.28 -1.92 6.68
CA ALA A 17 -17.97 -2.48 7.06
C ALA A 17 -17.28 -3.37 6.00
N ALA A 18 -17.79 -3.46 4.77
CA ALA A 18 -17.37 -4.52 3.83
C ALA A 18 -16.40 -4.13 2.70
N CYS A 19 -15.93 -2.88 2.61
CA CYS A 19 -15.10 -2.44 1.48
C CYS A 19 -13.62 -2.15 1.82
N SER A 20 -13.04 -2.85 2.81
CA SER A 20 -11.58 -2.79 3.01
C SER A 20 -10.90 -3.95 2.27
N PRO A 21 -9.82 -3.71 1.51
CA PRO A 21 -9.09 -4.76 0.80
C PRO A 21 -8.65 -5.86 1.78
N LYS A 22 -9.10 -7.09 1.52
CA LYS A 22 -8.73 -8.28 2.29
C LYS A 22 -7.35 -8.74 1.83
N ALA A 23 -6.45 -9.06 2.77
CA ALA A 23 -5.12 -9.55 2.44
C ALA A 23 -5.12 -10.71 1.42
N PRO A 24 -4.02 -10.90 0.67
CA PRO A 24 -3.92 -11.95 -0.35
C PRO A 24 -4.27 -13.33 0.21
N ALA A 25 -4.80 -14.21 -0.64
CA ALA A 25 -5.23 -15.54 -0.22
C ALA A 25 -4.08 -16.30 0.49
N GLY A 26 -4.39 -16.88 1.65
CA GLY A 26 -3.40 -17.62 2.45
C GLY A 26 -2.46 -16.76 3.31
N VAL A 27 -2.54 -15.43 3.24
CA VAL A 27 -1.71 -14.52 4.06
C VAL A 27 -2.56 -13.83 5.13
N ASP A 28 -2.07 -13.87 6.37
CA ASP A 28 -2.69 -13.13 7.48
C ASP A 28 -2.37 -11.63 7.35
N LYS A 29 -3.41 -10.80 7.35
CA LYS A 29 -3.27 -9.34 7.20
C LYS A 29 -2.44 -8.73 8.33
N ASN A 30 -2.63 -9.15 9.56
CA ASN A 30 -1.95 -8.56 10.72
C ASN A 30 -0.46 -8.91 10.70
N ILE A 31 -0.12 -10.14 10.30
CA ILE A 31 1.28 -10.55 10.12
C ILE A 31 1.95 -9.72 9.01
N LEU A 32 1.25 -9.51 7.89
CA LEU A 32 1.76 -8.70 6.79
C LEU A 32 1.90 -7.20 7.19
N ASP A 33 0.90 -6.64 7.85
CA ASP A 33 0.93 -5.26 8.36
C ASP A 33 2.11 -5.07 9.33
N GLU A 34 2.31 -6.00 10.26
CA GLU A 34 3.42 -5.97 11.22
C GLU A 34 4.77 -6.09 10.52
N ALA A 35 4.91 -7.02 9.56
CA ALA A 35 6.15 -7.20 8.81
C ALA A 35 6.54 -5.95 8.01
N ILE A 36 5.56 -5.27 7.38
CA ILE A 36 5.77 -4.01 6.66
C ILE A 36 6.07 -2.87 7.64
N SER A 37 5.34 -2.79 8.75
CA SER A 37 5.56 -1.79 9.80
C SER A 37 6.99 -1.86 10.35
N GLN A 38 7.50 -3.06 10.63
CA GLN A 38 8.88 -3.24 11.09
C GLN A 38 9.93 -2.90 10.02
N ALA A 39 9.60 -3.11 8.73
CA ALA A 39 10.54 -2.89 7.64
C ALA A 39 10.68 -1.40 7.28
N ILE A 40 9.54 -0.74 7.10
CA ILE A 40 9.43 0.62 6.55
C ILE A 40 8.29 1.43 7.18
N GLY A 41 7.80 1.09 8.36
CA GLY A 41 6.69 1.79 9.01
C GLY A 41 7.04 3.25 9.36
N ASP A 42 6.29 4.18 8.77
CA ASP A 42 6.34 5.61 9.05
C ASP A 42 4.98 6.24 8.67
N PRO A 43 4.53 7.36 9.29
CA PRO A 43 3.27 8.01 8.92
C PRO A 43 3.14 8.40 7.44
N GLY A 44 4.26 8.59 6.73
CA GLY A 44 4.33 8.88 5.30
C GLY A 44 4.44 7.65 4.40
N THR A 45 4.24 6.44 4.93
CA THR A 45 4.39 5.18 4.18
C THR A 45 3.07 4.66 3.61
N CYS A 46 3.10 4.22 2.37
CA CYS A 46 2.05 3.37 1.80
C CYS A 46 2.64 2.21 0.98
N VAL A 47 2.00 1.05 1.05
CA VAL A 47 2.28 -0.11 0.20
C VAL A 47 0.98 -0.61 -0.40
N LEU A 48 0.96 -0.83 -1.71
CA LEU A 48 -0.09 -1.53 -2.44
C LEU A 48 0.46 -2.83 -2.97
N ILE A 49 -0.35 -3.90 -2.89
CA ILE A 49 -0.07 -5.16 -3.57
C ILE A 49 -1.25 -5.42 -4.50
N ALA A 50 -0.93 -5.78 -5.75
CA ALA A 50 -1.91 -6.15 -6.74
C ALA A 50 -1.68 -7.58 -7.25
N GLN A 51 -2.78 -8.25 -7.56
CA GLN A 51 -2.81 -9.54 -8.24
C GLN A 51 -3.72 -9.38 -9.46
N GLN A 52 -3.28 -9.83 -10.63
CA GLN A 52 -4.07 -9.75 -11.88
C GLN A 52 -4.59 -8.33 -12.17
N GLY A 53 -3.78 -7.30 -11.86
CA GLY A 53 -4.12 -5.89 -12.07
C GLY A 53 -5.10 -5.28 -11.06
N GLN A 54 -5.54 -6.05 -10.05
CA GLN A 54 -6.42 -5.56 -8.98
C GLN A 54 -5.65 -5.41 -7.68
N VAL A 55 -5.80 -4.27 -7.01
CA VAL A 55 -5.23 -4.07 -5.68
C VAL A 55 -5.95 -4.97 -4.68
N VAL A 56 -5.19 -5.90 -4.10
CA VAL A 56 -5.69 -6.85 -3.10
C VAL A 56 -5.31 -6.44 -1.69
N TYR A 57 -4.29 -5.58 -1.52
CA TYR A 57 -3.85 -5.17 -0.20
C TYR A 57 -3.33 -3.74 -0.18
N GLN A 58 -3.57 -3.07 0.95
CA GLN A 58 -3.06 -1.75 1.26
C GLN A 58 -2.51 -1.71 2.69
N TYR A 59 -1.28 -1.21 2.83
CA TYR A 59 -0.71 -0.71 4.07
C TYR A 59 -0.70 0.82 4.05
N GLY A 60 -0.99 1.45 5.18
CA GLY A 60 -1.13 2.90 5.29
C GLY A 60 -2.53 3.41 4.99
N THR A 61 -2.74 4.72 5.15
CA THR A 61 -4.06 5.33 5.00
C THR A 61 -4.35 5.66 3.53
N HIS A 62 -5.64 5.71 3.17
CA HIS A 62 -6.07 6.12 1.83
C HIS A 62 -5.49 7.49 1.43
N MET A 63 -5.35 8.41 2.39
CA MET A 63 -4.78 9.74 2.18
C MET A 63 -3.28 9.74 1.87
N VAL A 64 -2.52 8.72 2.29
CA VAL A 64 -1.10 8.58 1.94
C VAL A 64 -0.98 7.87 0.60
N CYS A 65 -1.75 6.81 0.39
CA CYS A 65 -1.73 6.01 -0.83
C CYS A 65 -2.26 6.75 -2.07
N GLY A 66 -3.20 7.68 -1.89
CA GLY A 66 -3.80 8.47 -2.96
C GLY A 66 -3.01 9.72 -3.36
N ARG A 67 -1.81 9.94 -2.81
CA ARG A 67 -1.01 11.14 -3.11
C ARG A 67 -0.41 11.07 -4.51
N VAL A 68 -0.30 12.25 -5.11
CA VAL A 68 0.49 12.46 -6.33
C VAL A 68 1.96 12.54 -5.92
N LEU A 69 2.77 11.66 -6.50
CA LEU A 69 4.21 11.62 -6.28
C LEU A 69 4.91 12.60 -7.23
N PRO A 70 5.94 13.33 -6.77
CA PRO A 70 6.71 14.20 -7.64
C PRO A 70 7.46 13.37 -8.68
N ALA A 71 7.75 13.98 -9.82
CA ALA A 71 8.59 13.39 -10.83
C ALA A 71 10.04 13.38 -10.34
N CYS A 72 10.48 12.27 -9.73
CA CYS A 72 11.89 12.09 -9.38
C CYS A 72 12.79 11.97 -10.62
N GLU A 73 12.20 11.53 -11.73
CA GLU A 73 12.84 11.45 -13.04
C GLU A 73 11.90 12.07 -14.08
N GLY A 74 12.40 13.05 -14.83
CA GLY A 74 11.62 13.77 -15.84
C GLY A 74 10.55 14.69 -15.24
N THR A 75 9.44 14.87 -15.95
CA THR A 75 8.35 15.80 -15.58
C THR A 75 7.05 15.11 -15.22
N ALA A 76 6.96 13.78 -15.36
CA ALA A 76 5.72 13.02 -15.16
C ALA A 76 5.49 12.64 -13.68
N THR A 77 4.49 13.28 -13.07
CA THR A 77 3.92 12.88 -11.79
C THR A 77 3.08 11.62 -11.92
N ARG A 78 2.94 10.84 -10.85
CA ARG A 78 2.18 9.59 -10.84
C ARG A 78 1.59 9.31 -9.46
N THR A 79 0.57 8.48 -9.38
CA THR A 79 0.07 7.94 -8.12
C THR A 79 0.71 6.59 -7.82
N LEU A 80 0.54 6.10 -6.59
CA LEU A 80 0.95 4.74 -6.25
C LEU A 80 0.11 3.67 -6.98
N ALA A 81 -1.14 4.00 -7.32
CA ALA A 81 -2.00 3.15 -8.14
C ALA A 81 -1.48 3.01 -9.58
N ASP A 82 -0.93 4.09 -10.16
CA ASP A 82 -0.27 4.02 -11.47
C ASP A 82 0.99 3.15 -11.37
N LEU A 83 1.81 3.35 -10.32
CA LEU A 83 3.02 2.57 -10.11
C LEU A 83 2.78 1.07 -9.98
N VAL A 84 1.77 0.65 -9.20
CA VAL A 84 1.47 -0.79 -9.04
C VAL A 84 0.92 -1.41 -10.32
N LYS A 85 0.22 -0.62 -11.15
CA LYS A 85 -0.28 -1.05 -12.46
C LYS A 85 0.83 -1.19 -13.50
N GLU A 86 1.84 -0.33 -13.44
CA GLU A 86 3.00 -0.32 -14.35
C GLU A 86 4.20 -1.14 -13.83
N ALA A 87 4.04 -1.74 -12.65
CA ALA A 87 5.08 -2.53 -12.00
C ALA A 87 5.47 -3.71 -12.90
N PRO A 88 6.78 -3.98 -13.06
CA PRO A 88 7.21 -5.16 -13.79
C PRO A 88 6.75 -6.43 -13.05
N ALA A 89 6.21 -7.39 -13.78
CA ALA A 89 5.79 -8.68 -13.23
C ALA A 89 6.96 -9.66 -12.99
N ALA A 90 8.15 -9.35 -13.51
CA ALA A 90 9.37 -10.13 -13.34
C ALA A 90 10.61 -9.23 -13.45
N GLY A 91 11.73 -9.71 -12.92
CA GLY A 91 13.01 -8.97 -12.92
C GLY A 91 13.10 -7.95 -11.79
N ASP A 92 13.96 -6.96 -11.99
CA ASP A 92 14.28 -5.98 -10.95
C ASP A 92 13.16 -4.95 -10.73
N PRO A 93 12.94 -4.51 -9.49
CA PRO A 93 11.99 -3.45 -9.18
C PRO A 93 12.46 -2.11 -9.78
N LYS A 94 11.50 -1.35 -10.30
CA LYS A 94 11.72 0.06 -10.63
C LYS A 94 11.75 0.86 -9.34
N THR A 95 12.72 1.75 -9.18
CA THR A 95 12.85 2.56 -7.97
C THR A 95 13.22 3.99 -8.34
N ALA A 96 12.82 4.96 -7.50
CA ALA A 96 13.35 6.32 -7.58
C ALA A 96 13.36 6.98 -6.21
N SER A 97 14.15 8.04 -6.06
CA SER A 97 14.22 8.85 -4.85
C SER A 97 14.62 10.28 -5.17
N CYS A 98 13.95 11.25 -4.55
CA CYS A 98 14.21 12.67 -4.80
C CYS A 98 13.71 13.54 -3.64
N ARG A 99 14.00 14.85 -3.71
CA ARG A 99 13.42 15.83 -2.79
C ARG A 99 11.97 16.11 -3.20
N SER A 100 11.05 16.03 -2.25
CA SER A 100 9.61 16.19 -2.53
C SER A 100 9.09 17.61 -2.33
N ASN A 101 9.85 18.48 -1.65
CA ASN A 101 9.45 19.85 -1.37
C ASN A 101 10.50 20.91 -1.81
N PRO A 102 10.08 22.17 -2.05
CA PRO A 102 10.98 23.25 -2.48
C PRO A 102 12.12 23.53 -1.50
N GLU A 103 11.86 23.38 -0.19
CA GLU A 103 12.85 23.59 0.87
C GLU A 103 13.89 22.47 0.93
N ARG A 104 13.71 21.40 0.15
CA ARG A 104 14.60 20.23 0.05
C ARG A 104 14.85 19.52 1.38
N THR A 105 13.95 19.68 2.34
CA THR A 105 14.03 19.01 3.65
C THR A 105 13.44 17.62 3.61
N ARG A 106 12.43 17.39 2.76
CA ARG A 106 11.72 16.10 2.63
C ARG A 106 12.29 15.28 1.49
N ILE A 107 12.33 13.98 1.70
CA ILE A 107 12.72 12.97 0.72
C ILE A 107 11.49 12.11 0.46
N VAL A 108 11.22 11.86 -0.81
CA VAL A 108 10.33 10.78 -1.23
C VAL A 108 11.16 9.70 -1.91
N ALA A 109 10.82 8.45 -1.63
CA ALA A 109 11.35 7.31 -2.34
C ALA A 109 10.23 6.31 -2.60
N TRP A 110 10.27 5.68 -3.77
CA TRP A 110 9.32 4.64 -4.13
C TRP A 110 10.01 3.46 -4.81
N ALA A 111 9.35 2.31 -4.74
CA ALA A 111 9.74 1.07 -5.38
C ALA A 111 8.50 0.37 -5.92
N ALA A 112 8.58 -0.22 -7.12
CA ALA A 112 7.51 -1.01 -7.70
C ALA A 112 8.08 -2.20 -8.48
N GLY A 113 7.58 -3.40 -8.22
CA GLY A 113 8.11 -4.61 -8.83
C GLY A 113 7.37 -5.87 -8.42
N PRO A 114 7.92 -7.05 -8.75
CA PRO A 114 7.30 -8.32 -8.42
C PRO A 114 7.39 -8.61 -6.91
N VAL A 115 6.41 -9.33 -6.40
CA VAL A 115 6.53 -10.04 -5.12
C VAL A 115 7.16 -11.41 -5.43
N ALA A 116 8.30 -11.71 -4.80
CA ALA A 116 9.02 -12.96 -5.07
C ALA A 116 8.13 -14.19 -4.81
N GLY A 117 8.16 -15.16 -5.74
CA GLY A 117 7.49 -16.45 -5.60
C GLY A 117 5.95 -16.44 -5.83
N GLY A 118 5.40 -15.36 -6.37
CA GLY A 118 3.98 -15.29 -6.74
C GLY A 118 3.72 -14.56 -8.07
N ASP A 119 2.44 -14.42 -8.41
CA ASP A 119 1.93 -13.66 -9.56
C ASP A 119 1.49 -12.23 -9.16
N MET A 120 2.02 -11.74 -8.05
CA MET A 120 1.70 -10.44 -7.49
C MET A 120 2.79 -9.41 -7.76
N VAL A 121 2.37 -8.15 -7.85
CA VAL A 121 3.25 -6.99 -7.91
C VAL A 121 2.95 -6.07 -6.74
N TYR A 122 3.92 -5.26 -6.35
CA TYR A 122 3.76 -4.24 -5.33
C TYR A 122 4.19 -2.87 -5.85
N ALA A 123 3.67 -1.83 -5.22
CA ALA A 123 4.27 -0.51 -5.22
C ALA A 123 4.28 0.04 -3.81
N ALA A 124 5.38 0.68 -3.43
CA ALA A 124 5.55 1.28 -2.13
C ALA A 124 6.11 2.69 -2.27
N VAL A 125 5.73 3.56 -1.34
CA VAL A 125 6.26 4.91 -1.20
C VAL A 125 6.48 5.24 0.26
N MET A 126 7.54 6.00 0.52
CA MET A 126 7.80 6.67 1.79
C MET A 126 8.08 8.14 1.52
N GLU A 127 7.55 9.04 2.34
CA GLU A 127 7.90 10.46 2.33
C GLU A 127 8.15 11.02 3.74
N GLY A 128 9.34 11.55 3.99
CA GLY A 128 9.76 12.00 5.32
C GLY A 128 11.15 12.65 5.31
N ASP A 129 11.70 12.91 6.48
CA ASP A 129 13.00 13.58 6.62
C ASP A 129 14.18 12.61 6.40
N LEU A 130 14.00 11.34 6.81
CA LEU A 130 14.99 10.27 6.72
C LEU A 130 14.42 9.05 6.00
N VAL A 131 14.17 9.21 4.70
CA VAL A 131 13.66 8.12 3.86
C VAL A 131 14.82 7.36 3.22
N PRO A 132 14.87 6.02 3.34
CA PRO A 132 15.86 5.21 2.64
C PRO A 132 15.64 5.28 1.11
N PRO A 133 16.70 5.13 0.29
CA PRO A 133 16.55 5.05 -1.15
C PRO A 133 15.59 3.94 -1.59
N GLY A 134 14.95 4.11 -2.76
CA GLY A 134 13.93 3.18 -3.25
C GLY A 134 14.44 1.74 -3.39
N VAL A 135 15.70 1.53 -3.76
CA VAL A 135 16.35 0.21 -3.76
C VAL A 135 16.34 -0.46 -2.38
N VAL A 136 16.62 0.31 -1.32
CA VAL A 136 16.61 -0.21 0.05
C VAL A 136 15.17 -0.50 0.51
N ILE A 137 14.19 0.30 0.08
CA ILE A 137 12.76 0.02 0.31
C ILE A 137 12.37 -1.32 -0.34
N ALA A 138 12.78 -1.53 -1.59
CA ALA A 138 12.49 -2.76 -2.32
C ALA A 138 13.04 -3.99 -1.59
N ASP A 139 14.32 -3.96 -1.20
CA ASP A 139 14.98 -5.08 -0.50
C ASP A 139 14.30 -5.40 0.84
N LYS A 140 14.01 -4.35 1.63
CA LYS A 140 13.32 -4.49 2.91
C LYS A 140 11.93 -5.09 2.77
N LEU A 141 11.19 -4.71 1.72
CA LEU A 141 9.86 -5.23 1.46
C LEU A 141 9.88 -6.68 0.98
N GLN A 142 10.83 -7.08 0.13
CA GLN A 142 10.95 -8.51 -0.23
C GLN A 142 11.17 -9.37 1.01
N ALA A 143 12.05 -8.94 1.91
CA ALA A 143 12.27 -9.63 3.17
C ALA A 143 11.02 -9.64 4.08
N ALA A 144 10.21 -8.58 4.06
CA ALA A 144 8.97 -8.50 4.83
C ALA A 144 7.88 -9.43 4.26
N PHE A 145 7.73 -9.46 2.93
CA PHE A 145 6.80 -10.33 2.23
C PHE A 145 7.10 -11.81 2.50
N GLN A 146 8.37 -12.20 2.38
CA GLN A 146 8.80 -13.57 2.71
C GLN A 146 8.51 -13.94 4.16
N ARG A 147 8.81 -13.05 5.12
CA ARG A 147 8.48 -13.26 6.54
C ARG A 147 6.98 -13.42 6.79
N ALA A 148 6.14 -12.74 6.01
CA ALA A 148 4.70 -12.83 6.08
C ALA A 148 4.10 -14.01 5.28
N GLY A 149 4.93 -14.83 4.64
CA GLY A 149 4.50 -15.96 3.82
C GLY A 149 3.91 -15.57 2.46
N LEU A 150 4.07 -14.31 2.04
CA LEU A 150 3.59 -13.83 0.75
C LEU A 150 4.50 -14.37 -0.37
N GLY A 151 3.91 -15.02 -1.37
CA GLY A 151 4.65 -15.61 -2.51
C GLY A 151 5.27 -16.98 -2.23
N SER A 152 4.74 -17.75 -1.27
CA SER A 152 5.23 -19.11 -0.95
C SER A 152 4.36 -20.23 -1.57
N ASN A 153 3.84 -20.03 -2.78
CA ASN A 153 2.93 -20.98 -3.43
C ASN A 153 3.65 -22.22 -3.99
#